data_AF-A0A016UPZ1-F1
#
_entry.id   AF-A0A016UPZ1-F1
#
_cell.length_a   1.000
_cell.length_b   1.000
_cell.length_c   1.000
_cell.angle_alpha   90.00
_cell.angle_beta   90.00
_cell.angle_gamma   90.00
#
_symmetry.space_group_name_H-M   'P 1'
#
loop_
_entity.id
_entity.type
_entity.pdbx_description
1 polymer ?
#
loop_
_entity_poly.entity_id
_entity_poly.type
_entity_poly.pdbx_seq_one_letter_code
_entity_poly.pdbx_strand_id
1 'polypeptide(L)'
;MSESLLQALSGRNGFVLADAPENVFYLTESEYWSDIKDEYIQRIADMDPNDVYPSNNPGPTKPDGSVNFECHCVGHLVASPCGYEFREAITCQKASTEEELEAGACGDQLLAFMECAMRTQCFKMAPKDEENDSS
;
A
#
# COMPACT_ATOMS: atom_id res chain seq x y z
N MET A 1 26.96 2.58 1.11
CA MET A 1 27.35 1.21 0.70
C MET A 1 27.72 1.24 -0.78
N SER A 2 29.02 1.05 -1.05
CA SER A 2 29.67 1.28 -2.34
C SER A 2 29.14 0.39 -3.47
N GLU A 3 29.44 0.80 -4.70
CA GLU A 3 29.19 0.16 -6.01
C GLU A 3 29.80 -1.25 -6.19
N SER A 4 29.82 -2.07 -5.14
CA SER A 4 30.51 -3.36 -5.10
C SER A 4 29.58 -4.57 -5.17
N LEU A 5 28.30 -4.39 -5.50
CA LEU A 5 27.36 -5.49 -5.77
C LEU A 5 26.92 -5.57 -7.24
N LEU A 6 27.78 -5.11 -8.16
CA LEU A 6 27.53 -5.16 -9.60
C LEU A 6 28.77 -5.63 -10.37
N GLN A 7 29.27 -6.83 -10.06
CA GLN A 7 30.19 -7.59 -10.93
C GLN A 7 30.11 -9.07 -10.54
N ALA A 8 29.42 -9.92 -11.30
CA ALA A 8 29.84 -10.53 -12.56
C ALA A 8 30.13 -12.03 -12.34
N LEU A 9 29.11 -12.86 -12.47
CA LEU A 9 29.29 -14.20 -13.01
C LEU A 9 29.01 -14.10 -14.51
N SER A 10 30.11 -14.06 -15.26
CA SER A 10 30.19 -14.05 -16.72
C SER A 10 29.15 -14.99 -17.36
N GLY A 11 28.18 -14.42 -18.08
CA GLY A 11 27.47 -15.14 -19.14
C GLY A 11 25.94 -15.15 -19.13
N ARG A 12 25.25 -14.57 -18.14
CA ARG A 12 23.77 -14.54 -18.17
C ARG A 12 23.22 -13.18 -17.76
N ASN A 13 22.59 -12.48 -18.70
CA ASN A 13 21.82 -11.26 -18.46
C ASN A 13 20.58 -11.61 -17.62
N GLY A 14 20.66 -11.46 -16.30
CA GLY A 14 19.54 -11.73 -15.42
C GLY A 14 19.71 -11.18 -14.01
N PHE A 15 18.57 -10.91 -13.38
CA PHE A 15 18.43 -10.53 -11.98
C PHE A 15 18.57 -11.76 -11.08
N VAL A 16 19.19 -11.55 -9.91
CA VAL A 16 19.41 -12.58 -8.89
C VAL A 16 18.59 -12.23 -7.66
N LEU A 17 17.67 -13.12 -7.28
CA LEU A 17 16.89 -13.00 -6.03
C LEU A 17 17.36 -14.09 -5.06
N ALA A 18 17.72 -13.70 -3.83
CA ALA A 18 18.17 -14.62 -2.80
C ALA A 18 17.23 -14.55 -1.60
N ASP A 19 16.59 -15.67 -1.27
CA ASP A 19 15.62 -15.80 -0.15
C ASP A 19 16.29 -16.41 1.11
N ALA A 20 17.45 -17.07 0.92
CA ALA A 20 18.32 -17.67 1.94
C ALA A 20 19.71 -17.95 1.31
N PRO A 21 20.79 -18.19 2.07
CA PRO A 21 22.13 -18.45 1.51
C PRO A 21 22.19 -19.64 0.53
N GLU A 22 21.18 -20.51 0.51
CA GLU A 22 21.16 -21.71 -0.33
C GLU A 22 20.22 -21.62 -1.55
N ASN A 23 19.36 -20.60 -1.63
CA ASN A 23 18.38 -20.48 -2.71
C ASN A 23 18.63 -19.20 -3.52
N VAL A 24 19.18 -19.39 -4.71
CA VAL A 24 19.47 -18.32 -5.68
C VAL A 24 18.56 -18.51 -6.89
N PHE A 25 17.61 -17.59 -7.08
CA PHE A 25 16.72 -17.56 -8.24
C PHE A 25 17.29 -16.63 -9.31
N TYR A 26 17.22 -17.05 -10.56
CA TYR A 26 17.65 -16.27 -11.72
C TYR A 26 16.46 -15.95 -12.61
N LEU A 27 16.30 -14.69 -12.98
CA LEU A 27 15.30 -14.24 -13.95
C LEU A 27 15.95 -13.34 -14.98
N THR A 28 15.66 -13.54 -16.25
CA THR A 28 16.04 -12.56 -17.29
C THR A 28 15.21 -11.29 -17.16
N GLU A 29 15.69 -10.18 -17.74
CA GLU A 29 14.91 -8.94 -17.81
C GLU A 29 13.56 -9.15 -18.51
N SER A 30 13.53 -9.91 -19.60
CA SER A 30 12.29 -10.25 -20.30
C SER A 30 11.32 -11.06 -19.44
N GLU A 31 11.82 -11.96 -18.59
CA GLU A 31 10.97 -12.73 -17.68
C GLU A 31 10.42 -11.87 -16.55
N TYR A 32 11.22 -10.93 -16.03
CA TYR A 32 10.78 -9.96 -15.02
C TYR A 32 9.60 -9.10 -15.50
N TRP A 33 9.60 -8.70 -16.77
CA TRP A 33 8.53 -7.90 -17.37
C TRP A 33 7.38 -8.74 -17.95
N SER A 34 7.48 -10.06 -17.91
CA SER A 34 6.42 -10.96 -18.39
C SER A 34 5.43 -11.30 -17.27
N ASP A 35 4.26 -11.82 -17.65
CA ASP A 35 3.27 -12.30 -16.69
C ASP A 35 3.86 -13.38 -15.77
N ILE A 36 3.45 -13.36 -14.50
CA ILE A 36 3.88 -14.34 -13.50
C ILE A 36 3.32 -15.72 -13.88
N LYS A 37 4.21 -16.69 -14.09
CA LYS A 37 3.87 -18.07 -14.49
C LYS A 37 3.82 -19.06 -13.32
N ASP A 38 3.96 -18.58 -12.10
CA ASP A 38 4.01 -19.43 -10.91
C ASP A 38 2.66 -20.14 -10.68
N GLU A 39 2.70 -21.47 -10.53
CA GLU A 39 1.48 -22.29 -10.37
C GLU A 39 0.70 -21.94 -9.10
N TYR A 40 1.38 -21.51 -8.03
CA TYR A 40 0.72 -21.09 -6.80
C TYR A 40 0.01 -19.75 -7.00
N ILE A 41 0.64 -18.80 -7.70
CA ILE A 41 0.03 -17.51 -8.04
C ILE A 41 -1.17 -17.68 -8.98
N GLN A 42 -1.04 -18.51 -10.02
CA GLN A 42 -2.17 -18.82 -10.93
C GLN A 42 -3.33 -19.45 -10.16
N ARG A 43 -3.04 -20.40 -9.28
CA ARG A 43 -4.07 -21.03 -8.45
C ARG A 43 -4.78 -20.01 -7.54
N ILE A 44 -4.07 -19.07 -6.93
CA ILE A 44 -4.69 -18.01 -6.12
C ILE A 44 -5.54 -17.09 -7.00
N ALA A 45 -5.07 -16.75 -8.19
CA ALA A 45 -5.80 -15.88 -9.12
C ALA A 45 -7.13 -16.50 -9.57
N ASP A 46 -7.20 -17.83 -9.68
CA ASP A 46 -8.39 -18.58 -10.08
C ASP A 46 -9.33 -18.94 -8.91
N MET A 47 -8.90 -18.77 -7.65
CA MET A 47 -9.74 -19.03 -6.48
C MET A 47 -10.84 -17.99 -6.33
N ASP A 48 -11.96 -18.38 -5.71
CA ASP A 48 -12.97 -17.41 -5.30
C ASP A 48 -12.38 -16.45 -4.25
N PRO A 49 -12.62 -15.13 -4.34
CA PRO A 49 -12.09 -14.18 -3.37
C PRO A 49 -12.45 -14.51 -1.91
N ASN A 50 -13.58 -15.18 -1.65
CA ASN A 50 -13.99 -15.59 -0.31
C ASN A 50 -13.17 -16.76 0.23
N ASP A 51 -12.47 -17.51 -0.62
CA ASP A 51 -11.59 -18.63 -0.23
C ASP A 51 -10.16 -18.15 0.08
N VAL A 52 -9.75 -17.00 -0.48
CA VAL A 52 -8.41 -16.41 -0.31
C VAL A 52 -8.42 -15.36 0.81
N TYR A 53 -9.42 -14.49 0.82
CA TYR A 53 -9.54 -13.45 1.83
C TYR A 53 -10.41 -13.94 2.99
N PRO A 54 -9.95 -13.77 4.24
CA PRO A 54 -10.80 -14.10 5.38
C PRO A 54 -12.10 -13.28 5.31
N SER A 55 -13.22 -13.95 5.55
CA SER A 55 -14.59 -13.38 5.52
C SER A 55 -14.81 -12.22 6.49
N ASN A 56 -13.83 -11.95 7.35
CA ASN A 56 -13.82 -10.82 8.29
C ASN A 56 -13.53 -9.47 7.63
N ASN A 57 -13.23 -9.41 6.33
CA ASN A 57 -13.06 -8.15 5.61
C ASN A 57 -14.11 -7.96 4.50
N PRO A 58 -15.36 -7.59 4.83
CA PRO A 58 -16.49 -7.47 3.89
C PRO A 58 -16.39 -6.26 2.93
N GLY A 59 -15.20 -5.69 2.76
CA GLY A 59 -14.98 -4.51 1.93
C GLY A 59 -15.27 -3.19 2.66
N PRO A 60 -15.28 -2.05 1.94
CA PRO A 60 -15.28 -0.70 2.53
C PRO A 60 -16.66 -0.24 3.03
N THR A 61 -17.73 -0.96 2.73
CA THR A 61 -19.11 -0.60 3.14
C THR A 61 -19.72 -1.74 3.94
N LYS A 62 -20.29 -1.43 5.09
CA LYS A 62 -21.00 -2.40 5.94
C LYS A 62 -22.38 -2.72 5.36
N PRO A 63 -23.05 -3.80 5.84
CA PRO A 63 -24.40 -4.14 5.40
C PRO A 63 -25.46 -3.04 5.67
N ASP A 64 -25.22 -2.17 6.65
CA ASP A 64 -26.09 -1.02 6.96
C ASP A 64 -25.83 0.21 6.07
N GLY A 65 -24.89 0.12 5.13
CA GLY A 65 -24.52 1.20 4.22
C GLY A 65 -23.46 2.16 4.78
N SER A 66 -23.10 2.06 6.06
CA SER A 66 -22.05 2.87 6.68
C SER A 66 -20.65 2.42 6.26
N VAL A 67 -19.65 3.28 6.50
CA VAL A 67 -18.25 2.98 6.18
C VAL A 67 -17.72 1.88 7.10
N ASN A 68 -17.04 0.89 6.52
CA ASN A 68 -16.29 -0.11 7.27
C ASN A 68 -14.86 0.36 7.55
N PHE A 69 -14.65 1.00 8.69
CA PHE A 69 -13.32 1.45 9.12
C PHE A 69 -12.36 0.33 9.54
N GLU A 70 -12.85 -0.90 9.68
CA GLU A 70 -12.03 -2.09 9.94
C GLU A 70 -11.51 -2.71 8.64
N CYS A 71 -11.90 -2.18 7.47
CA CYS A 71 -11.39 -2.65 6.19
C CYS A 71 -9.87 -2.38 6.10
N HIS A 72 -9.09 -3.42 5.81
CA HIS A 72 -7.62 -3.34 5.79
C HIS A 72 -7.08 -2.21 4.88
N CYS A 73 -7.83 -1.85 3.82
CA CYS A 73 -7.47 -0.76 2.91
C CYS A 73 -7.28 0.58 3.62
N VAL A 74 -8.05 0.83 4.70
CA VAL A 74 -8.03 2.09 5.45
C VAL A 74 -7.56 1.93 6.88
N GLY A 75 -7.33 0.69 7.34
CA GLY A 75 -6.94 0.40 8.73
C GLY A 75 -5.70 1.18 9.19
N HIS A 76 -4.70 1.36 8.31
CA HIS A 76 -3.51 2.14 8.63
C HIS A 76 -3.79 3.64 8.85
N LEU A 77 -4.78 4.20 8.16
CA LEU A 77 -5.20 5.60 8.35
C LEU A 77 -6.05 5.75 9.61
N VAL A 78 -6.96 4.80 9.86
CA VAL A 78 -7.83 4.77 11.04
C VAL A 78 -7.04 4.62 12.33
N ALA A 79 -5.96 3.82 12.31
CA ALA A 79 -5.05 3.61 13.43
C ALA A 79 -3.95 4.68 13.56
N SER A 80 -3.93 5.68 12.67
CA SER A 80 -2.97 6.78 12.74
C SER A 80 -3.30 7.77 13.87
N PRO A 81 -2.35 8.61 14.30
CA PRO A 81 -2.61 9.76 15.18
C PRO A 81 -3.72 10.71 14.68
N CYS A 82 -4.04 10.69 13.38
CA CYS A 82 -5.07 11.50 12.73
C CYS A 82 -6.31 10.69 12.33
N GLY A 83 -6.48 9.50 12.92
CA GLY A 83 -7.56 8.58 12.58
C GLY A 83 -8.96 9.13 12.90
N TYR A 84 -9.07 10.06 13.85
CA TYR A 84 -10.34 10.72 14.16
C TYR A 84 -10.78 11.61 13.00
N GLU A 85 -9.93 12.54 12.58
CA GLU A 85 -10.20 13.47 11.48
C GLU A 85 -10.43 12.71 10.16
N PHE A 86 -9.70 11.61 9.94
CA PHE A 86 -9.93 10.71 8.81
C PHE A 86 -11.35 10.13 8.81
N ARG A 87 -11.82 9.61 9.95
CA ARG A 87 -13.17 9.03 10.05
C ARG A 87 -14.25 10.07 9.80
N GLU A 88 -14.07 11.30 10.28
CA GLU A 88 -15.01 12.40 10.02
C GLU A 88 -15.08 12.75 8.53
N ALA A 89 -13.93 12.86 7.86
CA ALA A 89 -13.85 13.17 6.43
C ALA A 89 -14.54 12.09 5.57
N ILE A 90 -14.22 10.81 5.82
CA ILE A 90 -14.78 9.70 5.03
C ILE A 90 -16.26 9.46 5.35
N THR A 91 -16.70 9.67 6.59
CA THR A 91 -18.12 9.59 6.95
C THR A 91 -18.92 10.67 6.24
N CYS A 92 -18.40 11.90 6.21
CA CYS A 92 -19.02 12.99 5.46
C CYS A 92 -19.08 12.67 3.96
N GLN A 93 -17.95 12.27 3.36
CA GLN A 93 -17.88 11.93 1.94
C GLN A 93 -18.88 10.83 1.55
N LYS A 94 -19.07 9.82 2.41
CA LYS A 94 -20.02 8.72 2.17
C LYS A 94 -21.47 9.19 2.20
N ALA A 95 -21.78 10.21 2.98
CA ALA A 95 -23.13 10.75 3.13
C ALA A 95 -23.51 11.74 2.02
N SER A 96 -22.52 12.36 1.36
CA SER A 96 -22.72 13.37 0.31
C SER A 96 -22.84 12.76 -1.09
N THR A 97 -23.58 13.43 -1.97
CA THR A 97 -23.58 13.10 -3.41
C THR A 97 -22.34 13.67 -4.11
N GLU A 98 -22.09 13.24 -5.34
CA GLU A 98 -20.98 13.75 -6.14
C GLU A 98 -21.13 15.26 -6.42
N GLU A 99 -22.34 15.74 -6.72
CA GLU A 99 -22.59 17.16 -6.95
C GLU A 99 -22.35 18.01 -5.68
N GLU A 100 -22.67 17.48 -4.50
CA GLU A 100 -22.42 18.17 -3.23
C GLU A 100 -20.91 18.26 -2.96
N LEU A 101 -20.15 17.20 -3.24
CA LEU A 101 -18.69 17.20 -3.12
C LEU A 101 -18.04 18.18 -4.09
N GLU A 102 -18.50 18.22 -5.35
CA GLU A 102 -18.05 19.21 -6.33
C GLU A 102 -18.36 20.66 -5.91
N ALA A 103 -19.48 20.86 -5.19
CA ALA A 103 -19.86 22.13 -4.58
C ALA A 103 -19.08 22.44 -3.28
N GLY A 104 -18.19 21.56 -2.83
CA GLY A 104 -17.32 21.76 -1.67
C GLY A 104 -17.83 21.17 -0.35
N ALA A 105 -18.86 20.33 -0.38
CA ALA A 105 -19.26 19.58 0.81
C ALA A 105 -18.08 18.76 1.37
N CYS A 106 -18.03 18.63 2.70
CA CYS A 106 -16.98 17.90 3.42
C CYS A 106 -15.56 18.49 3.34
N GLY A 107 -15.40 19.69 2.76
CA GLY A 107 -14.11 20.37 2.65
C GLY A 107 -13.43 20.62 4.00
N ASP A 108 -14.20 21.05 5.00
CA ASP A 108 -13.68 21.32 6.35
C ASP A 108 -13.12 20.06 7.02
N GLN A 109 -13.83 18.93 6.92
CA GLN A 109 -13.40 17.66 7.48
C GLN A 109 -12.14 17.14 6.79
N LEU A 110 -12.08 17.25 5.46
CA LEU A 110 -10.88 16.87 4.71
C LEU A 110 -9.68 17.74 5.09
N LEU A 111 -9.87 19.07 5.18
CA LEU A 111 -8.82 19.99 5.60
C LEU A 111 -8.34 19.70 7.01
N ALA A 112 -9.24 19.39 7.95
CA ALA A 112 -8.86 19.01 9.31
C ALA A 112 -7.98 17.75 9.33
N PHE A 113 -8.30 16.74 8.51
CA PHE A 113 -7.46 15.56 8.35
C PHE A 113 -6.08 15.90 7.77
N MET A 114 -6.03 16.70 6.71
CA MET A 114 -4.77 17.14 6.10
C MET A 114 -3.91 17.95 7.07
N GLU A 115 -4.50 18.88 7.83
CA GLU A 115 -3.81 19.67 8.83
C GLU A 115 -3.23 18.77 9.93
N CYS A 116 -3.99 17.80 10.42
CA CYS A 116 -3.48 16.83 11.38
C CYS A 116 -2.28 16.06 10.79
N ALA A 117 -2.41 15.52 9.57
CA ALA A 117 -1.35 14.74 8.94
C ALA A 117 -0.06 15.54 8.76
N MET A 118 -0.18 16.81 8.36
CA MET A 118 0.96 17.74 8.23
C MET A 118 1.59 18.05 9.58
N ARG A 119 0.78 18.40 10.59
CA ARG A 119 1.25 18.75 11.94
C ARG A 119 1.95 17.58 12.64
N THR A 120 1.41 16.37 12.49
CA THR A 120 1.94 15.15 13.10
C THR A 120 3.03 14.48 12.29
N GLN A 121 3.24 14.93 11.04
CA GLN A 121 4.16 14.30 10.11
C GLN A 121 3.87 12.80 9.91
N CYS A 122 2.59 12.39 9.97
CA CYS A 122 2.16 10.97 9.87
C CYS A 122 2.74 10.21 8.68
N PHE A 123 3.04 10.91 7.57
CA PHE A 123 3.58 10.32 6.34
C PHE A 123 5.07 10.58 6.14
N LYS A 124 5.74 11.22 7.11
CA LYS A 124 7.19 11.42 7.02
C LYS A 124 7.88 10.13 7.41
N MET A 125 8.54 9.50 6.44
CA MET A 125 9.46 8.40 6.72
C MET A 125 10.53 8.92 7.69
N ALA A 126 10.85 8.12 8.72
CA ALA A 126 11.97 8.42 9.59
C ALA A 126 13.19 8.72 8.72
N PRO A 127 13.98 9.77 9.03
CA PRO A 127 15.23 9.98 8.31
C PRO A 127 16.02 8.69 8.41
N LYS A 128 16.33 8.07 7.27
CA LYS A 128 17.41 7.10 7.22
C LYS A 128 18.62 7.87 7.72
N ASP A 129 19.24 7.39 8.80
CA ASP A 129 20.43 8.02 9.35
C ASP A 129 21.36 8.40 8.20
N GLU A 130 21.51 9.70 7.96
CA GLU A 130 22.41 10.21 6.94
C GLU A 130 23.82 9.87 7.40
N GLU A 131 24.33 8.71 6.98
CA GLU A 131 25.76 8.52 6.82
C GLU A 131 26.23 9.55 5.80
N ASN A 132 26.60 10.72 6.33
CA ASN A 132 27.66 11.60 5.90
C ASN A 132 28.34 11.15 4.59
N ASP A 133 27.92 11.72 3.46
CA ASP A 133 28.84 11.89 2.34
C ASP A 133 28.59 13.24 1.68
N SER A 134 29.38 14.20 2.15
CA SER A 134 29.75 15.38 1.39
C SER A 134 30.48 14.96 0.11
N SER A 135 29.89 15.20 -1.05
CA SER A 135 30.59 15.59 -2.30
C SER A 135 29.60 16.06 -3.35
#